data_AF-A0A2X2C5K4-F1
#
_entry.id   AF-A0A2X2C5K4-F1
#
_cell.length_a   1.000
_cell.length_b   1.000
_cell.length_c   1.000
_cell.angle_alpha   90.00
_cell.angle_beta   90.00
_cell.angle_gamma   90.00
#
_symmetry.space_group_name_H-M   'P 1'
#
loop_
_entity.id
_entity.type
_entity.pdbx_description
1 polymer ?
#
loop_
_entity_poly.entity_id
_entity_poly.type
_entity_poly.pdbx_seq_one_letter_code
_entity_poly.pdbx_strand_id
1 'polypeptide(L)'
;MSLSQSVKMQISQWYKALPEHIEGFIPRAPQREMIAEVAKTFSDETGRHLIIEAPTGVGKTLSYLIPGIAISREEKKPLIISTANVALQDQIYSKDLPLLKKIIPDLTFTGAFGRGRYLCPRNLEAICATEGEQIDLMFLLEDKVDVATSAEREICQELKHDFTSFGWDGLRDHHKRALTDSLWRKISTDKMNCLGRNCQYYHRCPFFLARREIDEVDVVITNHALVMAAMESESVLPDAKNILLVLDEGHHIPDVARDALEVEGEITLSALNMQLDNMGSSCQPIFSTIYSSQTPKISRSHSF
;
A
#
# COMPACT_ATOMS: atom_id res chain seq x y z
N MET A 1 6.58 27.53 11.28
CA MET A 1 6.25 28.01 12.65
C MET A 1 7.40 27.57 13.55
N SER A 2 8.00 28.44 14.37
CA SER A 2 9.15 27.99 15.18
C SER A 2 8.81 26.81 16.10
N LEU A 3 9.72 25.86 16.19
CA LEU A 3 9.56 24.59 16.89
C LEU A 3 9.23 24.82 18.37
N SER A 4 8.05 24.38 18.81
CA SER A 4 7.53 24.66 20.15
C SER A 4 8.43 24.06 21.24
N GLN A 5 8.46 24.71 22.42
CA GLN A 5 9.28 24.20 23.53
C GLN A 5 8.81 22.82 24.01
N SER A 6 7.50 22.53 23.94
CA SER A 6 6.93 21.21 24.24
C SER A 6 7.53 20.13 23.34
N VAL A 7 7.54 20.36 22.01
CA VAL A 7 8.10 19.41 21.03
C VAL A 7 9.59 19.20 21.27
N LYS A 8 10.37 20.26 21.57
CA LYS A 8 11.81 20.13 21.90
C LYS A 8 12.04 19.25 23.13
N MET A 9 11.26 19.45 24.18
CA MET A 9 11.36 18.64 25.40
C MET A 9 10.98 17.19 25.14
N GLN A 10 9.92 16.95 24.35
CA GLN A 10 9.44 15.62 24.01
C GLN A 10 10.46 14.83 23.17
N ILE A 11 11.03 15.44 22.14
CA ILE A 11 12.14 14.87 21.35
C ILE A 11 13.32 14.51 22.27
N SER A 12 13.71 15.43 23.16
CA SER A 12 14.82 15.18 24.08
C SER A 12 14.51 14.06 25.08
N GLN A 13 13.26 13.94 25.54
CA GLN A 13 12.85 12.90 26.47
C GLN A 13 12.89 11.53 25.81
N TRP A 14 12.30 11.39 24.62
CA TRP A 14 12.31 10.14 23.87
C TRP A 14 13.72 9.71 23.48
N TYR A 15 14.57 10.65 23.06
CA TYR A 15 15.97 10.36 22.77
C TYR A 15 16.75 9.87 24.00
N LYS A 16 16.49 10.44 25.18
CA LYS A 16 17.11 10.01 26.45
C LYS A 16 16.63 8.63 26.93
N ALA A 17 15.45 8.18 26.50
CA ALA A 17 14.90 6.87 26.84
C ALA A 17 15.44 5.73 25.97
N LEU A 18 16.02 6.03 24.79
CA LEU A 18 16.59 5.02 23.89
C LEU A 18 17.59 4.04 24.56
N PRO A 19 18.55 4.49 25.40
CA PRO A 19 19.51 3.59 26.03
C PRO A 19 18.89 2.59 27.00
N GLU A 20 17.70 2.87 27.54
CA GLU A 20 17.00 1.98 28.48
C GLU A 20 16.32 0.80 27.76
N HIS A 21 16.06 0.95 26.45
CA HIS A 21 15.34 -0.05 25.65
C HIS A 21 16.19 -0.70 24.55
N ILE A 22 17.40 -0.17 24.29
CA ILE A 22 18.32 -0.67 23.28
C ILE A 22 19.65 -1.01 23.97
N GLU A 23 19.91 -2.30 24.11
CA GLU A 23 21.19 -2.79 24.64
C GLU A 23 22.35 -2.33 23.74
N GLY A 24 23.37 -1.72 24.34
CA GLY A 24 24.53 -1.22 23.61
C GLY A 24 24.29 0.05 22.78
N PHE A 25 23.21 0.80 23.04
CA PHE A 25 22.99 2.08 22.37
C PHE A 25 24.05 3.11 22.76
N ILE A 26 24.72 3.66 21.74
CA ILE A 26 25.74 4.68 21.90
C ILE A 26 25.23 5.96 21.22
N PRO A 27 24.99 7.05 21.98
CA PRO A 27 24.58 8.32 21.39
C PRO A 27 25.73 8.91 20.56
N ARG A 28 25.41 9.38 19.35
CA ARG A 28 26.40 9.95 18.42
C ARG A 28 26.07 11.41 18.13
N ALA A 29 27.09 12.27 18.02
CA ALA A 29 26.88 13.68 17.67
C ALA A 29 26.17 13.87 16.31
N PRO A 30 26.54 13.15 15.23
CA PRO A 30 25.84 13.22 13.95
C PRO A 30 24.36 12.84 14.03
N GLN A 31 24.00 11.91 14.94
CA GLN A 31 22.62 11.50 15.16
C GLN A 31 21.79 12.67 15.73
N ARG A 32 22.34 13.39 16.72
CA ARG A 32 21.67 14.56 17.33
C ARG A 32 21.56 15.73 16.35
N GLU A 33 22.59 15.93 15.53
CA GLU A 33 22.57 16.95 14.47
C GLU A 33 21.47 16.63 13.44
N MET A 34 21.40 15.38 12.97
CA MET A 34 20.34 14.95 12.06
C MET A 34 18.93 15.13 12.67
N ILE A 35 18.73 14.75 13.94
CA ILE A 35 17.45 14.98 14.64
C ILE A 35 17.08 16.46 14.64
N ALA A 36 18.05 17.35 14.95
CA ALA A 36 17.81 18.77 15.01
C ALA A 36 17.47 19.37 13.64
N GLU A 37 18.18 18.99 12.58
CA GLU A 37 17.93 19.48 11.22
C GLU A 37 16.60 18.97 10.64
N VAL A 38 16.25 17.70 10.89
CA VAL A 38 14.94 17.16 10.53
C VAL A 38 13.83 17.92 11.25
N ALA A 39 13.98 18.13 12.56
CA ALA A 39 12.99 18.85 13.35
C ALA A 39 12.76 20.28 12.83
N LYS A 40 13.84 21.04 12.60
CA LYS A 40 13.76 22.42 12.05
C LYS A 40 13.06 22.46 10.69
N THR A 41 13.35 21.50 9.82
CA THR A 41 12.78 21.44 8.47
C THR A 41 11.29 21.18 8.52
N PHE A 42 10.85 20.19 9.30
CA PHE A 42 9.42 19.89 9.44
C PHE A 42 8.62 21.03 10.11
N SER A 43 9.26 21.88 10.90
CA SER A 43 8.62 23.06 11.48
C SER A 43 8.66 24.31 10.57
N ASP A 44 9.04 24.20 9.30
CA ASP A 44 9.19 25.32 8.36
C ASP A 44 10.14 26.43 8.86
N GLU A 45 11.16 26.12 9.68
CA GLU A 45 12.11 27.13 10.18
C GLU A 45 13.20 27.47 9.15
N THR A 46 13.61 26.51 8.33
CA THR A 46 14.87 26.61 7.55
C THR A 46 14.74 26.32 6.05
N GLY A 47 13.58 25.86 5.55
CA GLY A 47 13.40 25.62 4.12
C GLY A 47 12.25 24.69 3.77
N ARG A 48 12.03 24.47 2.46
CA ARG A 48 10.96 23.62 1.91
C ARG A 48 11.29 22.12 1.99
N HIS A 49 12.55 21.73 1.75
CA HIS A 49 13.01 20.34 1.74
C HIS A 49 14.43 20.25 2.33
N LEU A 50 14.76 19.11 2.92
CA LEU A 50 16.07 18.82 3.51
C LEU A 50 16.69 17.59 2.86
N ILE A 51 17.96 17.69 2.49
CA ILE A 51 18.76 16.57 1.99
C ILE A 51 19.90 16.35 2.97
N ILE A 52 19.94 15.17 3.59
CA ILE A 52 21.00 14.77 4.52
C ILE A 52 21.60 13.46 4.02
N GLU A 53 22.91 13.45 3.84
CA GLU A 53 23.69 12.23 3.69
C GLU A 53 24.12 11.72 5.08
N ALA A 54 23.60 10.56 5.47
CA ALA A 54 23.91 9.93 6.74
C ALA A 54 24.61 8.58 6.48
N PRO A 55 25.90 8.43 6.82
CA PRO A 55 26.59 7.16 6.70
C PRO A 55 25.91 6.02 7.46
N THR A 56 26.11 4.79 7.01
CA THR A 56 25.62 3.60 7.70
C THR A 56 26.11 3.56 9.15
N GLY A 57 25.25 3.16 10.08
CA GLY A 57 25.58 3.06 11.51
C GLY A 57 25.43 4.35 12.32
N VAL A 58 25.06 5.47 11.70
CA VAL A 58 24.73 6.73 12.42
C VAL A 58 23.41 6.61 13.20
N GLY A 59 22.54 5.67 12.83
CA GLY A 59 21.19 5.55 13.39
C GLY A 59 20.18 6.44 12.67
N LYS A 60 20.26 6.46 11.33
CA LYS A 60 19.45 7.28 10.41
C LYS A 60 17.95 7.15 10.70
N THR A 61 17.46 5.91 10.81
CA THR A 61 16.04 5.61 11.02
C THR A 61 15.46 6.31 12.25
N LEU A 62 16.09 6.14 13.40
CA LEU A 62 15.67 6.79 14.64
C LEU A 62 15.80 8.32 14.57
N SER A 63 16.77 8.81 13.79
CA SER A 63 17.05 10.25 13.67
C SER A 63 15.96 11.02 12.96
N TYR A 64 15.26 10.41 11.99
CA TYR A 64 14.09 11.02 11.37
C TYR A 64 12.77 10.62 12.06
N LEU A 65 12.68 9.42 12.64
CA LEU A 65 11.46 8.93 13.31
C LEU A 65 11.09 9.76 14.53
N ILE A 66 12.04 10.01 15.44
CA ILE A 66 11.79 10.70 16.71
C ILE A 66 11.24 12.12 16.50
N PRO A 67 11.92 13.01 15.74
CA PRO A 67 11.38 14.34 15.49
C PRO A 67 10.14 14.29 14.59
N GLY A 68 10.07 13.37 13.62
CA GLY A 68 8.92 13.21 12.74
C GLY A 68 7.64 12.86 13.51
N ILE A 69 7.69 11.90 14.43
CA ILE A 69 6.54 11.52 15.27
C ILE A 69 6.12 12.66 16.19
N ALA A 70 7.09 13.39 16.78
CA ALA A 70 6.78 14.49 17.68
C ALA A 70 5.99 15.60 16.96
N ILE A 71 6.44 15.96 15.75
CA ILE A 71 5.81 17.01 14.94
C ILE A 71 4.51 16.50 14.31
N SER A 72 4.46 15.23 13.89
CA SER A 72 3.24 14.56 13.40
C SER A 72 2.08 14.71 14.39
N ARG A 73 2.35 14.49 15.68
CA ARG A 73 1.35 14.63 16.75
C ARG A 73 0.94 16.07 17.03
N GLU A 74 1.90 16.99 17.04
CA GLU A 74 1.64 18.42 17.27
C GLU A 74 0.78 19.01 16.14
N GLU A 75 1.11 18.70 14.88
CA GLU A 75 0.43 19.23 13.70
C GLU A 75 -0.79 18.41 13.26
N LYS A 76 -0.99 17.21 13.85
CA LYS A 76 -2.00 16.22 13.43
C LYS A 76 -1.88 15.86 11.93
N LYS A 77 -0.64 15.65 11.49
CA LYS A 77 -0.29 15.27 10.13
C LYS A 77 0.47 13.95 10.16
N PRO A 78 0.01 12.88 9.51
CA PRO A 78 0.71 11.60 9.55
C PRO A 78 2.12 11.71 8.94
N LEU A 79 3.07 11.02 9.58
CA LEU A 79 4.43 10.87 9.09
C LEU A 79 4.50 9.71 8.09
N ILE A 80 4.70 10.02 6.82
CA ILE A 80 4.90 9.05 5.75
C ILE A 80 6.39 8.76 5.60
N ILE A 81 6.78 7.50 5.76
CA ILE A 81 8.16 7.04 5.57
C ILE A 81 8.19 6.14 4.36
N SER A 82 8.87 6.60 3.33
CA SER A 82 9.04 5.88 2.09
C SER A 82 10.45 5.32 2.01
N THR A 83 10.57 4.03 1.71
CA THR A 83 11.88 3.38 1.49
C THR A 83 11.95 2.74 0.11
N ALA A 84 13.15 2.35 -0.31
CA ALA A 84 13.37 1.77 -1.63
C ALA A 84 12.77 0.36 -1.82
N ASN A 85 12.79 -0.49 -0.79
CA ASN A 85 12.40 -1.89 -0.93
C ASN A 85 11.59 -2.41 0.27
N VAL A 86 10.80 -3.47 0.04
CA VAL A 86 9.89 -4.06 1.02
C VAL A 86 10.64 -4.57 2.25
N ALA A 87 11.83 -5.15 2.09
CA ALA A 87 12.64 -5.62 3.21
C ALA A 87 13.03 -4.51 4.19
N LEU A 88 13.38 -3.31 3.70
CA LEU A 88 13.63 -2.15 4.57
C LEU A 88 12.34 -1.65 5.23
N GLN A 89 11.19 -1.73 4.56
CA GLN A 89 9.89 -1.39 5.16
C GLN A 89 9.56 -2.32 6.30
N ASP A 90 9.72 -3.62 6.08
CA ASP A 90 9.49 -4.65 7.08
C ASP A 90 10.45 -4.46 8.26
N GLN A 91 11.70 -4.06 8.01
CA GLN A 91 12.63 -3.72 9.09
C GLN A 91 12.10 -2.56 9.96
N ILE A 92 11.64 -1.47 9.33
CA ILE A 92 11.09 -0.32 10.07
C ILE A 92 9.80 -0.72 10.80
N TYR A 93 8.92 -1.47 10.14
CA TYR A 93 7.60 -1.87 10.66
C TYR A 93 7.69 -2.91 11.78
N SER A 94 8.58 -3.90 11.66
CA SER A 94 8.66 -5.04 12.60
C SER A 94 9.71 -4.87 13.70
N LYS A 95 10.68 -3.95 13.55
CA LYS A 95 11.74 -3.73 14.54
C LYS A 95 11.77 -2.30 15.07
N ASP A 96 11.95 -1.31 14.21
CA ASP A 96 12.23 0.07 14.63
C ASP A 96 11.01 0.75 15.28
N LEU A 97 9.82 0.60 14.69
CA LEU A 97 8.58 1.14 15.25
C LEU A 97 8.09 0.42 16.52
N PRO A 98 8.13 -0.93 16.61
CA PRO A 98 7.87 -1.64 17.86
C PRO A 98 8.83 -1.26 18.98
N LEU A 99 10.08 -0.96 18.66
CA LEU A 99 11.05 -0.42 19.61
C LEU A 99 10.63 0.96 20.10
N LEU A 100 10.27 1.88 19.20
CA LEU A 100 9.74 3.19 19.59
C LEU A 100 8.43 3.10 20.37
N LYS A 101 7.59 2.11 20.09
CA LYS A 101 6.35 1.85 20.84
C LYS A 101 6.60 1.47 22.29
N LYS A 102 7.78 0.92 22.64
CA LYS A 102 8.18 0.72 24.05
C LYS A 102 8.42 2.05 24.78
N ILE A 103 8.91 3.07 24.06
CA ILE A 103 9.20 4.41 24.57
C ILE A 103 7.94 5.30 24.52
N ILE A 104 7.10 5.07 23.53
CA ILE A 104 5.89 5.82 23.19
C ILE A 104 4.72 4.82 23.15
N PRO A 105 4.11 4.44 24.29
CA PRO A 105 3.14 3.34 24.35
C PRO A 105 1.89 3.55 23.49
N ASP A 106 1.50 4.80 23.28
CA ASP A 106 0.35 5.20 22.46
C ASP A 106 0.70 5.38 20.97
N LEU A 107 1.92 5.01 20.54
CA LEU A 107 2.33 5.10 19.13
C LEU A 107 1.47 4.21 18.24
N THR A 108 0.88 4.85 17.24
CA THR A 108 0.08 4.21 16.20
C THR A 108 0.83 4.25 14.87
N PHE A 109 0.88 3.12 14.17
CA PHE A 109 1.52 3.03 12.87
C PHE A 109 0.87 1.95 12.01
N THR A 110 0.89 2.13 10.70
CA THR A 110 0.38 1.15 9.72
C THR A 110 1.28 1.09 8.49
N GLY A 111 1.23 -0.02 7.76
CA GLY A 111 1.95 -0.19 6.50
C GLY A 111 1.04 -0.03 5.29
N ALA A 112 1.45 0.79 4.33
CA ALA A 112 0.78 0.97 3.05
C ALA A 112 1.53 0.19 1.97
N PHE A 113 0.93 -0.91 1.51
CA PHE A 113 1.50 -1.76 0.47
C PHE A 113 0.67 -1.73 -0.81
N GLY A 114 1.27 -2.19 -1.91
CA GLY A 114 0.54 -2.38 -3.17
C GLY A 114 -0.58 -3.42 -2.99
N ARG A 115 -1.70 -3.24 -3.71
CA ARG A 115 -2.86 -4.14 -3.60
C ARG A 115 -2.52 -5.62 -3.78
N GLY A 116 -1.62 -5.94 -4.71
CA GLY A 116 -1.16 -7.31 -4.97
C GLY A 116 -0.38 -7.95 -3.82
N ARG A 117 -0.05 -7.21 -2.76
CA ARG A 117 0.57 -7.74 -1.52
C ARG A 117 -0.45 -8.17 -0.48
N TYR A 118 -1.72 -7.82 -0.66
CA TYR A 118 -2.79 -8.21 0.25
C TYR A 118 -3.58 -9.40 -0.28
N LEU A 119 -3.98 -10.25 0.65
CA LEU A 119 -4.95 -11.31 0.44
C LEU A 119 -6.29 -10.72 -0.03
N CYS A 120 -6.92 -11.38 -1.00
CA CYS A 120 -8.31 -11.14 -1.37
C CYS A 120 -9.21 -12.18 -0.69
N PRO A 121 -10.00 -11.81 0.34
CA PRO A 121 -10.87 -12.77 1.03
C PRO A 121 -11.86 -13.47 0.09
N ARG A 122 -12.31 -12.78 -0.98
CA ARG A 122 -13.17 -13.36 -2.01
C ARG A 122 -12.49 -14.52 -2.73
N ASN A 123 -11.27 -14.31 -3.21
CA ASN A 123 -10.55 -15.32 -3.97
C ASN A 123 -10.12 -16.48 -3.06
N LEU A 124 -9.75 -16.18 -1.81
CA LEU A 124 -9.46 -17.21 -0.81
C LEU A 124 -10.67 -18.10 -0.55
N GLU A 125 -11.85 -17.52 -0.37
CA GLU A 125 -13.08 -18.29 -0.17
C GLU A 125 -13.41 -19.17 -1.37
N ALA A 126 -13.25 -18.65 -2.59
CA ALA A 126 -13.48 -19.40 -3.82
C ALA A 126 -12.56 -20.62 -3.97
N ILE A 127 -11.29 -20.53 -3.52
CA ILE A 127 -10.36 -21.67 -3.55
C ILE A 127 -10.63 -22.66 -2.40
N CYS A 128 -11.07 -22.18 -1.25
CA CYS A 128 -11.41 -23.01 -0.10
C CYS A 128 -12.71 -23.79 -0.28
N ALA A 129 -13.62 -23.31 -1.14
CA ALA A 129 -14.87 -23.99 -1.42
C ALA A 129 -14.64 -25.33 -2.11
N THR A 130 -15.30 -26.37 -1.59
CA THR A 130 -15.23 -27.75 -2.10
C THR A 130 -15.86 -27.88 -3.49
N GLU A 131 -15.34 -28.83 -4.29
CA GLU A 131 -15.94 -29.26 -5.56
C GLU A 131 -17.41 -29.63 -5.36
N GLY A 132 -18.32 -28.78 -5.82
CA GLY A 132 -19.77 -29.03 -5.77
C GLY A 132 -20.63 -27.81 -5.43
N GLU A 133 -20.08 -26.77 -4.80
CA GLU A 133 -20.77 -25.49 -4.68
C GLU A 133 -20.48 -24.64 -5.92
N GLN A 134 -21.52 -24.26 -6.66
CA GLN A 134 -21.44 -23.31 -7.77
C GLN A 134 -21.02 -21.93 -7.24
N ILE A 135 -19.74 -21.77 -6.91
CA ILE A 135 -19.13 -20.46 -6.71
C ILE A 135 -18.56 -20.07 -8.06
N ASP A 136 -19.40 -19.34 -8.80
CA ASP A 136 -19.11 -18.51 -9.96
C ASP A 136 -17.90 -18.96 -10.80
N LEU A 137 -18.11 -20.05 -11.56
CA LEU A 137 -17.22 -20.54 -12.61
C LEU A 137 -16.85 -19.47 -13.66
N MET A 138 -17.45 -18.28 -13.60
CA MET A 138 -17.17 -17.18 -14.51
C MET A 138 -15.73 -16.65 -14.41
N PHE A 139 -15.08 -16.74 -13.23
CA PHE A 139 -13.70 -16.26 -13.08
C PHE A 139 -12.63 -17.23 -13.64
N LEU A 140 -12.96 -18.51 -13.83
CA LEU A 140 -12.05 -19.49 -14.44
C LEU A 140 -12.01 -19.40 -15.98
N LEU A 141 -12.90 -18.61 -16.59
CA LEU A 141 -13.09 -18.60 -18.04
C LEU A 141 -12.31 -17.49 -18.76
N GLU A 142 -11.85 -16.45 -18.09
CA GLU A 142 -11.20 -15.29 -18.76
C GLU A 142 -9.68 -15.28 -18.62
N ASP A 143 -9.11 -15.82 -17.54
CA ASP A 143 -7.67 -16.04 -17.39
C ASP A 143 -7.43 -17.52 -17.13
N LYS A 144 -6.41 -18.10 -17.76
CA LYS A 144 -5.96 -19.49 -17.58
C LYS A 144 -5.43 -19.72 -16.15
N VAL A 145 -6.28 -19.59 -15.14
CA VAL A 145 -5.93 -19.82 -13.75
C VAL A 145 -6.03 -21.32 -13.52
N ASP A 146 -4.86 -21.98 -13.45
CA ASP A 146 -4.77 -23.40 -13.12
C ASP A 146 -5.64 -23.73 -11.90
N VAL A 147 -6.51 -24.73 -12.05
CA VAL A 147 -7.36 -25.24 -10.96
C VAL A 147 -6.47 -25.51 -9.74
N ALA A 148 -6.85 -24.96 -8.58
CA ALA A 148 -6.06 -25.12 -7.37
C ALA A 148 -5.89 -26.60 -7.02
N THR A 149 -4.65 -27.04 -6.80
CA THR A 149 -4.35 -28.42 -6.40
C THR A 149 -4.90 -28.71 -5.00
N SER A 150 -5.10 -29.99 -4.65
CA SER A 150 -5.53 -30.38 -3.30
C SER A 150 -4.60 -29.82 -2.21
N ALA A 151 -3.29 -29.85 -2.45
CA ALA A 151 -2.29 -29.26 -1.56
C ALA A 151 -2.45 -27.73 -1.43
N GLU A 152 -2.72 -27.01 -2.52
CA GLU A 152 -2.99 -25.56 -2.47
C GLU A 152 -4.26 -25.25 -1.67
N ARG A 153 -5.30 -26.09 -1.76
CA ARG A 153 -6.54 -25.92 -0.99
C ARG A 153 -6.31 -26.08 0.51
N GLU A 154 -5.52 -27.07 0.93
CA GLU A 154 -5.15 -27.25 2.35
C GLU A 154 -4.43 -26.01 2.89
N ILE A 155 -3.48 -25.44 2.11
CA ILE A 155 -2.79 -24.21 2.47
C ILE A 155 -3.78 -23.04 2.59
N CYS A 156 -4.71 -22.89 1.64
CA CYS A 156 -5.72 -21.84 1.70
C CYS A 156 -6.63 -21.96 2.93
N GLN A 157 -6.96 -23.17 3.38
CA GLN A 157 -7.74 -23.38 4.59
C GLN A 157 -6.98 -22.94 5.85
N GLU A 158 -5.68 -23.22 5.94
CA GLU A 158 -4.82 -22.70 7.00
C GLU A 158 -4.76 -21.16 6.97
N LEU A 159 -4.51 -20.56 5.79
CA LEU A 159 -4.47 -19.11 5.63
C LEU A 159 -5.79 -18.43 6.02
N LYS A 160 -6.92 -19.06 5.69
CA LYS A 160 -8.25 -18.59 6.10
C LYS A 160 -8.39 -18.63 7.62
N HIS A 161 -7.93 -19.70 8.26
CA HIS A 161 -7.95 -19.83 9.71
C HIS A 161 -7.09 -18.74 10.37
N ASP A 162 -5.87 -18.54 9.91
CA ASP A 162 -4.95 -17.53 10.46
C ASP A 162 -5.47 -16.10 10.27
N PHE A 163 -6.09 -15.81 9.12
CA PHE A 163 -6.70 -14.51 8.86
C PHE A 163 -7.95 -14.27 9.74
N THR A 164 -8.83 -15.26 9.87
CA THR A 164 -10.07 -15.12 10.65
C THR A 164 -9.84 -15.14 12.16
N SER A 165 -8.75 -15.75 12.63
CA SER A 165 -8.33 -15.74 14.03
C SER A 165 -7.51 -14.51 14.43
N PHE A 166 -7.27 -13.57 13.50
CA PHE A 166 -6.38 -12.42 13.67
C PHE A 166 -4.92 -12.81 13.97
N GLY A 167 -4.53 -14.05 13.65
CA GLY A 167 -3.13 -14.50 13.69
C GLY A 167 -2.29 -13.97 12.53
N TRP A 168 -2.95 -13.45 11.48
CA TRP A 168 -2.34 -12.85 10.31
C TRP A 168 -3.17 -11.66 9.80
N ASP A 169 -2.50 -10.60 9.35
CA ASP A 169 -3.10 -9.36 8.85
C ASP A 169 -3.49 -9.40 7.37
N GLY A 170 -3.20 -10.50 6.68
CA GLY A 170 -3.48 -10.67 5.26
C GLY A 170 -2.40 -10.12 4.33
N LEU A 171 -1.26 -9.64 4.84
CA LEU A 171 -0.12 -9.22 4.03
C LEU A 171 0.80 -10.40 3.73
N ARG A 172 1.16 -10.61 2.45
CA ARG A 172 1.98 -11.75 2.02
C ARG A 172 3.23 -11.98 2.87
N ASP A 173 3.97 -10.90 3.10
CA ASP A 173 5.30 -10.93 3.70
C ASP A 173 5.26 -11.11 5.24
N HIS A 174 4.10 -10.93 5.86
CA HIS A 174 3.90 -11.08 7.32
C HIS A 174 3.47 -12.48 7.74
N HIS A 175 3.23 -13.38 6.79
CA HIS A 175 2.87 -14.76 7.09
C HIS A 175 4.11 -15.61 7.40
N LYS A 176 4.02 -16.52 8.39
CA LYS A 176 5.17 -17.38 8.80
C LYS A 176 5.61 -18.36 7.70
N ARG A 177 4.68 -18.73 6.83
CA ARG A 177 4.90 -19.67 5.72
C ARG A 177 5.33 -18.93 4.47
N ALA A 178 6.35 -19.43 3.78
CA ALA A 178 6.69 -18.98 2.44
C ALA A 178 5.61 -19.42 1.44
N LEU A 179 4.95 -18.46 0.81
CA LEU A 179 3.90 -18.70 -0.19
C LEU A 179 4.47 -18.60 -1.60
N THR A 180 4.15 -19.58 -2.45
CA THR A 180 4.58 -19.60 -3.85
C THR A 180 3.89 -18.49 -4.66
N ASP A 181 4.57 -17.94 -5.66
CA ASP A 181 3.98 -16.90 -6.52
C ASP A 181 2.76 -17.40 -7.30
N SER A 182 2.73 -18.69 -7.64
CA SER A 182 1.56 -19.30 -8.29
C SER A 182 0.32 -19.22 -7.38
N LEU A 183 0.44 -19.69 -6.14
CA LEU A 183 -0.65 -19.65 -5.17
C LEU A 183 -1.07 -18.20 -4.87
N TRP A 184 -0.09 -17.33 -4.63
CA TRP A 184 -0.35 -15.93 -4.29
C TRP A 184 -1.13 -15.18 -5.37
N ARG A 185 -0.81 -15.42 -6.66
CA ARG A 185 -1.59 -14.86 -7.78
C ARG A 185 -3.05 -15.30 -7.78
N LYS A 186 -3.35 -16.52 -7.29
CA LYS A 186 -4.73 -17.01 -7.19
C LYS A 186 -5.50 -16.34 -6.04
N ILE A 187 -4.85 -16.12 -4.89
CA ILE A 187 -5.50 -15.58 -3.68
C ILE A 187 -5.42 -14.07 -3.51
N SER A 188 -4.61 -13.36 -4.32
CA SER A 188 -4.57 -11.90 -4.38
C SER A 188 -5.35 -11.38 -5.59
N THR A 189 -5.52 -10.06 -5.69
CA THR A 189 -6.20 -9.44 -6.83
C THR A 189 -5.55 -8.09 -7.15
N ASP A 190 -5.62 -7.68 -8.41
CA ASP A 190 -5.17 -6.38 -8.86
C ASP A 190 -6.30 -5.33 -8.76
N LYS A 191 -6.03 -4.10 -9.22
CA LYS A 191 -7.01 -3.02 -9.17
C LYS A 191 -8.16 -3.27 -10.15
N MET A 192 -7.89 -3.88 -11.30
CA MET A 192 -8.86 -4.10 -12.38
C MET A 192 -9.90 -5.17 -12.03
N ASN A 193 -9.47 -6.26 -11.40
CA ASN A 193 -10.36 -7.38 -11.04
C ASN A 193 -11.06 -7.22 -9.68
N CYS A 194 -10.78 -6.12 -8.96
CA CYS A 194 -11.40 -5.85 -7.68
C CYS A 194 -12.77 -5.17 -7.84
N LEU A 195 -13.81 -5.75 -7.23
CA LEU A 195 -15.16 -5.18 -7.21
C LEU A 195 -15.30 -3.92 -6.32
N GLY A 196 -14.25 -3.53 -5.60
CA GLY A 196 -14.26 -2.35 -4.74
C GLY A 196 -15.39 -2.37 -3.72
N ARG A 197 -16.20 -1.31 -3.69
CA ARG A 197 -17.35 -1.15 -2.77
C ARG A 197 -18.47 -2.18 -3.00
N ASN A 198 -18.55 -2.77 -4.19
CA ASN A 198 -19.55 -3.78 -4.52
C ASN A 198 -19.15 -5.18 -4.01
N CYS A 199 -17.93 -5.34 -3.47
CA CYS A 199 -17.46 -6.61 -2.92
C CYS A 199 -18.14 -6.91 -1.57
N GLN A 200 -18.70 -8.11 -1.42
CA GLN A 200 -19.30 -8.56 -0.14
C GLN A 200 -18.30 -8.57 1.04
N TYR A 201 -17.01 -8.70 0.76
CA TYR A 201 -15.94 -8.69 1.77
C TYR A 201 -15.32 -7.30 1.99
N TYR A 202 -15.86 -6.23 1.39
CA TYR A 202 -15.27 -4.89 1.43
C TYR A 202 -14.90 -4.41 2.84
N HIS A 203 -15.78 -4.63 3.83
CA HIS A 203 -15.56 -4.21 5.22
C HIS A 203 -14.53 -5.05 5.98
N ARG A 204 -14.20 -6.25 5.51
CA ARG A 204 -13.20 -7.15 6.11
C ARG A 204 -11.97 -7.34 5.21
N CYS A 205 -11.84 -6.54 4.15
CA CYS A 205 -10.75 -6.65 3.19
C CYS A 205 -9.49 -5.99 3.79
N PRO A 206 -8.38 -6.73 3.94
CA PRO A 206 -7.20 -6.21 4.63
C PRO A 206 -6.61 -4.98 3.92
N PHE A 207 -6.63 -4.96 2.58
CA PHE A 207 -6.23 -3.79 1.80
C PHE A 207 -7.04 -2.52 2.14
N PHE A 208 -8.36 -2.63 2.27
CA PHE A 208 -9.21 -1.47 2.57
C PHE A 208 -9.19 -1.10 4.06
N LEU A 209 -8.93 -2.06 4.95
CA LEU A 209 -8.71 -1.80 6.38
C LEU A 209 -7.42 -1.00 6.58
N ALA A 210 -6.29 -1.49 6.06
CA ALA A 210 -5.01 -0.79 6.13
C ALA A 210 -5.11 0.63 5.54
N ARG A 211 -5.85 0.80 4.44
CA ARG A 211 -6.07 2.11 3.82
C ARG A 211 -6.90 3.08 4.66
N ARG A 212 -7.82 2.59 5.49
CA ARG A 212 -8.59 3.45 6.41
C ARG A 212 -7.75 3.88 7.61
N GLU A 213 -6.83 3.02 8.04
CA GLU A 213 -5.93 3.32 9.16
C GLU A 213 -4.92 4.42 8.82
N ILE A 214 -4.55 4.60 7.53
CA ILE A 214 -3.56 5.61 7.08
C ILE A 214 -3.86 7.02 7.61
N ASP A 215 -5.14 7.42 7.67
CA ASP A 215 -5.55 8.75 8.11
C ASP A 215 -5.59 8.90 9.65
N GLU A 216 -5.59 7.79 10.39
CA GLU A 216 -5.80 7.75 11.84
C GLU A 216 -4.52 7.47 12.64
N VAL A 217 -3.41 7.12 11.97
CA VAL A 217 -2.15 6.74 12.62
C VAL A 217 -1.10 7.86 12.62
N ASP A 218 -0.17 7.79 13.57
CA ASP A 218 0.97 8.71 13.65
C ASP A 218 1.97 8.47 12.49
N VAL A 219 2.19 7.21 12.09
CA VAL A 219 3.22 6.85 11.10
C VAL A 219 2.70 5.86 10.05
N VAL A 220 3.01 6.13 8.79
CA VAL A 220 2.69 5.24 7.66
C VAL A 220 3.99 4.85 6.94
N ILE A 221 4.23 3.55 6.79
CA ILE A 221 5.41 3.03 6.08
C ILE A 221 4.99 2.59 4.68
N THR A 222 5.75 2.99 3.65
CA THR A 222 5.43 2.74 2.24
C THR A 222 6.70 2.61 1.38
N ASN A 223 6.56 2.24 0.10
CA ASN A 223 7.65 2.33 -0.90
C ASN A 223 7.56 3.62 -1.70
N HIS A 224 8.69 3.95 -2.34
CA HIS A 224 8.78 5.07 -3.28
C HIS A 224 7.76 4.93 -4.41
N ALA A 225 7.56 3.73 -4.97
CA ALA A 225 6.65 3.52 -6.08
C ALA A 225 5.20 3.87 -5.73
N LEU A 226 4.76 3.52 -4.52
CA LEU A 226 3.42 3.83 -4.02
C LEU A 226 3.26 5.30 -3.69
N VAL A 227 4.32 5.97 -3.20
CA VAL A 227 4.32 7.44 -3.04
C VAL A 227 4.15 8.13 -4.40
N MET A 228 4.91 7.72 -5.42
CA MET A 228 4.78 8.29 -6.78
C MET A 228 3.37 8.05 -7.36
N ALA A 229 2.86 6.82 -7.25
CA ALA A 229 1.51 6.50 -7.70
C ALA A 229 0.41 7.25 -6.91
N ALA A 230 0.65 7.56 -5.63
CA ALA A 230 -0.26 8.37 -4.83
C ALA A 230 -0.27 9.83 -5.27
N MET A 231 0.88 10.36 -5.71
CA MET A 231 0.96 11.72 -6.27
C MET A 231 0.19 11.86 -7.60
N GLU A 232 0.09 10.79 -8.39
CA GLU A 232 -0.67 10.80 -9.64
C GLU A 232 -2.19 10.62 -9.43
N SER A 233 -2.58 9.79 -8.45
CA SER A 233 -3.96 9.32 -8.34
C SER A 233 -4.73 9.81 -7.11
N GLU A 234 -4.13 10.66 -6.25
CA GLU A 234 -4.65 11.19 -4.96
C GLU A 234 -5.35 10.15 -4.06
N SER A 235 -5.16 8.85 -4.33
CA SER A 235 -6.10 7.86 -3.80
C SER A 235 -5.55 7.15 -2.58
N VAL A 236 -4.25 6.92 -2.49
CA VAL A 236 -3.67 5.99 -1.51
C VAL A 236 -3.21 6.69 -0.22
N LEU A 237 -2.61 7.87 -0.34
CA LEU A 237 -2.08 8.64 0.77
C LEU A 237 -2.93 9.89 1.01
N PRO A 238 -2.88 10.50 2.21
CA PRO A 238 -3.55 11.77 2.49
C PRO A 238 -3.03 12.89 1.57
N ASP A 239 -3.76 14.01 1.50
CA ASP A 239 -3.35 15.20 0.74
C ASP A 239 -1.90 15.59 1.09
N ALA A 240 -1.09 15.86 0.06
CA ALA A 240 0.31 16.25 0.19
C ALA A 240 0.54 17.43 1.16
N LYS A 241 -0.45 18.30 1.35
CA LYS A 241 -0.37 19.43 2.31
C LYS A 241 -0.47 19.00 3.78
N ASN A 242 -1.05 17.83 4.02
CA ASN A 242 -1.38 17.32 5.35
C ASN A 242 -0.47 16.16 5.77
N ILE A 243 0.66 15.96 5.11
CA ILE A 243 1.61 14.90 5.45
C ILE A 243 3.00 15.45 5.73
N LEU A 244 3.75 14.73 6.57
CA LEU A 244 5.19 14.86 6.69
C LEU A 244 5.83 13.70 5.93
N LEU A 245 6.73 13.97 4.98
CA LEU A 245 7.31 12.93 4.13
C LEU A 245 8.81 12.77 4.38
N VAL A 246 9.23 11.54 4.67
CA VAL A 246 10.62 11.10 4.70
C VAL A 246 10.85 10.14 3.53
N LEU A 247 11.84 10.46 2.69
CA LEU A 247 12.32 9.58 1.63
C LEU A 247 13.64 8.94 2.07
N ASP A 248 13.56 7.76 2.65
CA ASP A 248 14.72 6.96 3.02
C ASP A 248 15.31 6.25 1.80
N GLU A 249 16.63 6.08 1.75
CA GLU A 249 17.33 5.63 0.55
C GLU A 249 16.96 6.42 -0.72
N GLY A 250 16.79 7.75 -0.55
CA GLY A 250 16.31 8.66 -1.59
C GLY A 250 17.14 8.71 -2.89
N HIS A 251 18.31 8.07 -2.94
CA HIS A 251 19.08 7.90 -4.17
C HIS A 251 18.36 7.03 -5.21
N HIS A 252 17.39 6.20 -4.81
CA HIS A 252 16.54 5.41 -5.71
C HIS A 252 15.36 6.20 -6.32
N ILE A 253 15.05 7.39 -5.79
CA ILE A 253 13.89 8.18 -6.23
C ILE A 253 13.89 8.50 -7.73
N PRO A 254 15.01 8.90 -8.36
CA PRO A 254 15.01 9.21 -9.79
C PRO A 254 14.66 8.01 -10.68
N ASP A 255 15.10 6.81 -10.31
CA ASP A 255 14.79 5.60 -11.05
C ASP A 255 13.33 5.20 -10.85
N VAL A 256 12.83 5.21 -9.61
CA VAL A 256 11.42 4.91 -9.33
C VAL A 256 10.45 5.90 -9.99
N ALA A 257 10.82 7.18 -10.05
CA ALA A 257 10.05 8.19 -10.76
C ALA A 257 10.04 7.97 -12.27
N ARG A 258 11.12 7.43 -12.84
CA ARG A 258 11.18 7.03 -14.25
C ARG A 258 10.25 5.85 -14.52
N ASP A 259 10.36 4.80 -13.72
CA ASP A 259 9.55 3.58 -13.84
C ASP A 259 8.04 3.90 -13.75
N ALA A 260 7.65 4.84 -12.88
CA ALA A 260 6.26 5.28 -12.76
C ALA A 260 5.72 5.94 -14.05
N LEU A 261 6.60 6.57 -14.83
CA LEU A 261 6.26 7.24 -16.09
C LEU A 261 6.54 6.36 -17.32
N GLU A 262 7.09 5.16 -17.15
CA GLU A 262 7.35 4.23 -18.23
C GLU A 262 6.09 3.43 -18.57
N VAL A 263 5.75 3.43 -19.86
CA VAL A 263 4.69 2.59 -20.41
C VAL A 263 5.34 1.62 -21.38
N GLU A 264 5.49 0.37 -20.96
CA GLU A 264 5.88 -0.70 -21.87
C GLU A 264 4.65 -1.20 -22.63
N GLY A 265 4.73 -1.13 -23.95
CA GLY A 265 3.74 -1.69 -24.86
C GLY A 265 4.42 -2.68 -25.79
N GLU A 266 4.01 -3.94 -25.75
CA GLU A 266 4.47 -4.91 -26.74
C GLU A 266 3.70 -4.68 -28.05
N ILE A 267 4.33 -4.04 -29.04
CA ILE A 267 3.76 -3.89 -30.39
C ILE A 267 4.03 -5.18 -31.16
N THR A 268 3.43 -6.29 -30.71
CA THR A 268 3.39 -7.53 -31.47
C THR A 268 2.06 -7.67 -32.20
N LEU A 269 2.07 -8.33 -33.35
CA LEU A 269 0.87 -8.57 -34.15
C LEU A 269 -0.18 -9.37 -33.35
N SER A 270 0.27 -10.25 -32.46
CA SER A 270 -0.54 -10.97 -31.48
C SER A 270 -1.17 -10.07 -30.41
N ALA A 271 -0.40 -9.16 -29.79
CA ALA A 271 -0.92 -8.24 -28.78
C ALA A 271 -1.91 -7.23 -29.38
N LEU A 272 -1.62 -6.72 -30.58
CA LEU A 272 -2.52 -5.84 -31.33
C LEU A 272 -3.82 -6.55 -31.72
N ASN A 273 -3.75 -7.78 -32.24
CA ASN A 273 -4.95 -8.55 -32.56
C ASN A 273 -5.80 -8.82 -31.31
N MET A 274 -5.17 -9.20 -30.20
CA MET A 274 -5.89 -9.41 -28.94
C MET A 274 -6.55 -8.11 -28.42
N GLN A 275 -5.87 -6.97 -28.54
CA GLN A 275 -6.46 -5.67 -28.19
C GLN A 275 -7.63 -5.28 -29.11
N LEU A 276 -7.51 -5.54 -30.43
CA LEU A 276 -8.58 -5.31 -31.40
C LEU A 276 -9.78 -6.23 -31.15
N ASP A 277 -9.54 -7.50 -30.83
CA ASP A 277 -10.58 -8.48 -30.48
C ASP A 277 -11.29 -8.10 -29.17
N ASN A 278 -10.54 -7.63 -28.17
CA ASN A 278 -11.10 -7.13 -26.91
C ASN A 278 -11.91 -5.84 -27.12
N MET A 279 -11.46 -4.93 -27.98
CA MET A 279 -12.24 -3.75 -28.37
C MET A 279 -13.52 -4.15 -29.11
N GLY A 280 -13.43 -5.10 -30.05
CA GLY A 280 -14.59 -5.62 -30.77
C GLY A 280 -15.62 -6.22 -29.82
N SER A 281 -15.18 -7.07 -28.90
CA SER A 281 -16.02 -7.71 -27.88
C SER A 281 -16.64 -6.70 -26.91
N SER A 282 -15.89 -5.67 -26.51
CA SER A 282 -16.39 -4.60 -25.63
C SER A 282 -17.38 -3.66 -26.33
N CYS A 283 -17.27 -3.48 -27.64
CA CYS A 283 -18.20 -2.66 -28.44
C CYS A 283 -19.45 -3.43 -28.85
N GLN A 284 -19.41 -4.76 -28.88
CA GLN A 284 -20.52 -5.61 -29.32
C GLN A 284 -21.84 -5.39 -28.53
N PRO A 285 -21.83 -5.19 -27.19
CA PRO A 285 -23.02 -4.81 -26.42
C PRO A 285 -23.54 -3.41 -26.75
N ILE A 286 -22.64 -2.47 -27.08
CA ILE A 286 -23.01 -1.10 -27.46
C ILE A 286 -23.71 -1.12 -28.82
N PHE A 287 -23.15 -1.87 -29.78
CA PHE A 287 -23.76 -2.06 -31.09
C PHE A 287 -25.09 -2.78 -31.02
N SER A 288 -25.23 -3.83 -30.19
CA SER A 288 -26.53 -4.51 -30.02
C SER A 288 -27.59 -3.60 -29.37
N THR A 289 -27.18 -2.65 -28.53
CA THR A 289 -28.08 -1.64 -27.95
C THR A 289 -28.50 -0.59 -28.98
N ILE A 290 -27.59 -0.14 -29.84
CA ILE A 290 -27.89 0.81 -30.92
C ILE A 290 -28.82 0.16 -31.97
N TYR A 291 -28.54 -1.08 -32.37
CA TYR A 291 -29.31 -1.80 -33.40
C TYR A 291 -30.58 -2.50 -32.88
N SER A 292 -30.81 -2.60 -31.56
CA SER A 292 -32.07 -3.13 -31.00
C SER A 292 -33.18 -2.08 -30.85
N SER A 293 -32.87 -0.80 -31.07
CA SER A 293 -33.90 0.23 -31.21
C SER A 293 -34.61 0.08 -32.56
N GLN A 294 -35.74 -0.64 -32.55
CA GLN A 294 -36.64 -0.77 -33.70
C GLN A 294 -36.86 0.61 -34.34
N THR A 295 -36.57 0.71 -35.63
CA THR A 295 -36.95 1.87 -36.45
C THR A 295 -38.43 2.18 -36.24
N PRO A 296 -38.83 3.42 -35.90
CA PRO A 296 -40.24 3.74 -35.75
C PRO A 296 -40.90 3.53 -37.11
N LYS A 297 -41.84 2.58 -37.19
CA LYS A 297 -42.66 2.39 -38.39
C LYS A 297 -43.45 3.68 -38.62
N ILE A 298 -43.09 4.43 -39.66
CA ILE A 298 -43.87 5.57 -40.13
C ILE A 298 -45.22 5.01 -40.57
N SER A 299 -46.26 5.27 -39.78
CA SER A 299 -47.63 4.96 -40.15
C SER A 299 -48.02 5.85 -41.32
N ARG A 300 -48.32 5.25 -42.47
CA ARG A 300 -48.94 5.96 -43.58
C ARG A 300 -50.41 6.19 -43.24
N SER A 301 -50.73 7.38 -42.74
CA SER A 301 -52.10 7.88 -42.62
C SER A 301 -52.53 8.61 -43.90
N HIS A 302 -53.52 8.00 -44.57
CA HIS A 302 -54.66 8.55 -45.31
C HIS A 302 -54.57 9.63 -46.41
N SER A 303 -55.34 9.32 -47.47
CA SER A 303 -56.08 10.15 -48.45
C SER A 303 -55.27 10.60 -49.68
N PHE A 304 -55.73 10.44 -50.92
CA PHE A 304 -57.07 10.31 -51.51
C PHE A 304 -57.14 9.18 -52.56
#